data_AF-A0A367UD39-F1
#
_entry.id   AF-A0A367UD39-F1
#
_cell.length_a   1.000
_cell.length_b   1.000
_cell.length_c   1.000
_cell.angle_alpha   90.00
_cell.angle_beta   90.00
_cell.angle_gamma   90.00
#
_symmetry.space_group_name_H-M   'P 1'
#
loop_
_entity.id
_entity.type
_entity.pdbx_description
1 polymer ?
#
loop_
_entity_poly.entity_id
_entity_poly.type
_entity_poly.pdbx_seq_one_letter_code
_entity_poly.pdbx_strand_id
1 'polypeptide(L)'
;MRILYWIISIPLAILIAIFAVSNRALVTLSLWPLPYEVDMPLFLPIMVALLIGLGIGLTYEWLVHGKHRRAVKRMDSELRRLRPEDTGSNTSSDHKAISQQNAS
;
A
#
# COMPACT_ATOMS: atom_id res chain seq x y z
N MET A 1 0.12 -2.83 7.62
CA MET A 1 0.92 -2.38 6.46
C MET A 1 1.58 -1.01 6.60
N ARG A 2 1.16 -0.14 7.53
CA ARG A 2 1.76 1.21 7.70
C ARG A 2 3.20 1.20 8.28
N ILE A 3 3.54 0.20 9.10
CA ILE A 3 4.88 0.04 9.69
C ILE A 3 5.96 -0.21 8.63
N LEU A 4 5.67 -1.01 7.60
CA LEU A 4 6.64 -1.35 6.56
C LEU A 4 7.02 -0.13 5.72
N TYR A 5 6.03 0.73 5.44
CA TYR A 5 6.27 2.01 4.78
C TYR A 5 7.21 2.90 5.61
N TRP A 6 6.98 3.00 6.92
CA TRP A 6 7.85 3.79 7.82
C TRP A 6 9.25 3.21 7.94
N ILE A 7 9.38 1.88 7.94
CA ILE A 7 10.66 1.17 8.03
C ILE A 7 11.53 1.42 6.79
N ILE A 8 10.93 1.65 5.61
CA ILE A 8 11.67 1.96 4.38
C ILE A 8 11.88 3.49 4.25
N SER A 9 10.86 4.28 4.58
CA SER A 9 10.88 5.73 4.38
C SER A 9 11.88 6.44 5.30
N ILE A 10 12.01 6.02 6.57
CA ILE A 10 12.92 6.65 7.52
C ILE A 10 14.39 6.50 7.11
N PRO A 11 14.92 5.28 6.87
CA PRO A 11 16.32 5.12 6.46
C PRO A 11 16.60 5.78 5.10
N LEU A 12 15.62 5.78 4.18
CA LEU A 12 15.75 6.50 2.92
C LEU A 12 15.91 8.01 3.14
N ALA A 13 15.08 8.61 4.00
CA ALA A 13 15.18 10.02 4.35
C ALA A 13 16.50 10.37 5.05
N ILE A 14 17.03 9.46 5.88
CA ILE A 14 18.34 9.63 6.53
C ILE A 14 19.47 9.60 5.50
N LEU A 15 19.47 8.64 4.57
CA LEU A 15 20.47 8.56 3.49
C LEU A 15 20.49 9.83 2.64
N ILE A 16 19.31 10.30 2.29
CA ILE A 16 19.06 11.57 1.61
C ILE A 16 19.70 12.74 2.36
N ALA A 17 19.47 12.83 3.67
CA ALA A 17 19.98 13.91 4.50
C ALA A 17 21.51 13.87 4.62
N ILE A 18 22.09 12.67 4.83
CA ILE A 18 23.55 12.48 4.89
C ILE A 18 24.20 12.85 3.56
N PHE A 19 23.62 12.38 2.45
CA PHE A 19 24.07 12.74 1.10
C PHE A 19 24.01 14.26 0.90
N ALA A 20 22.95 14.92 1.37
CA ALA A 20 22.81 16.37 1.27
C ALA A 20 23.83 17.15 2.09
N VAL A 21 24.09 16.72 3.32
CA VAL A 21 25.07 17.37 4.20
C VAL A 21 26.50 17.17 3.70
N SER A 22 26.82 16.00 3.16
CA SER A 22 28.14 15.69 2.61
C SER A 22 28.40 16.40 1.29
N ASN A 23 27.39 16.50 0.42
CA ASN A 23 27.51 17.07 -0.93
C ASN A 23 27.04 18.53 -0.99
N ARG A 24 27.59 19.37 -0.09
CA ARG A 24 27.38 20.84 -0.07
C ARG A 24 28.26 21.61 -1.05
N ALA A 25 29.11 20.92 -1.81
CA ALA A 25 29.96 21.54 -2.81
C ALA A 25 29.10 22.28 -3.85
N LEU A 26 29.49 23.52 -4.15
CA LEU A 26 28.86 24.34 -5.18
C LEU A 26 29.20 23.74 -6.54
N VAL A 27 28.18 23.46 -7.33
CA VAL A 27 28.31 22.96 -8.70
C VAL A 27 27.53 23.90 -9.61
N THR A 28 28.17 24.29 -10.72
CA THR A 28 27.55 25.10 -11.76
C THR A 28 26.66 24.21 -12.62
N LEU A 29 25.35 24.46 -12.59
CA LEU A 29 24.40 23.76 -13.42
C LEU A 29 24.10 24.59 -14.67
N SER A 30 24.53 24.10 -15.84
CA SER A 30 24.18 24.72 -17.13
C SER A 30 22.87 24.13 -17.64
N LEU A 31 21.84 24.98 -17.77
CA LEU A 31 20.51 24.55 -18.20
C LEU A 31 20.37 24.57 -19.73
N TRP A 32 21.01 23.64 -20.44
CA TRP A 32 20.86 23.57 -21.90
C TRP A 32 19.38 23.31 -22.31
N PRO A 33 18.81 24.01 -23.32
CA PRO A 33 19.40 24.98 -24.26
C PRO A 33 19.36 26.45 -23.79
N LEU A 34 18.92 26.74 -22.56
CA LEU A 34 18.92 28.10 -22.02
C LEU A 34 20.36 28.55 -21.67
N PRO A 35 20.76 29.80 -21.97
CA PRO A 35 22.07 30.33 -21.61
C PRO A 35 22.07 30.81 -20.14
N TYR A 36 21.66 29.95 -19.22
CA TYR A 36 21.60 30.25 -17.79
C TYR A 36 22.42 29.22 -17.01
N GLU A 37 23.30 29.74 -16.16
CA GLU A 37 24.14 28.97 -15.26
C GLU A 37 23.75 29.31 -13.83
N VAL A 38 23.48 28.28 -13.03
CA VAL A 38 23.11 28.44 -11.62
C VAL A 38 24.11 27.71 -10.77
N ASP A 39 24.82 28.45 -9.93
CA ASP A 39 25.64 27.87 -8.88
C ASP A 39 24.75 27.47 -7.71
N MET A 40 24.64 26.17 -7.48
CA MET A 40 23.92 25.64 -6.35
C MET A 40 24.63 24.42 -5.77
N PRO A 41 24.43 24.11 -4.48
CA PRO A 41 24.96 22.89 -3.90
C PRO A 41 24.46 21.66 -4.65
N LEU A 42 25.37 20.71 -4.96
CA LEU A 42 25.06 19.52 -5.75
C LEU A 42 23.87 18.70 -5.22
N PHE A 43 23.67 18.70 -3.91
CA PHE A 43 22.57 17.94 -3.33
C PHE A 43 21.18 18.47 -3.71
N LEU A 44 21.05 19.76 -4.03
CA LEU A 44 19.76 20.42 -4.25
C LEU A 44 19.00 19.82 -5.44
N PRO A 45 19.56 19.78 -6.66
CA PRO A 45 18.87 19.21 -7.83
C PRO A 45 18.59 17.72 -7.66
N ILE A 46 19.53 16.96 -7.08
CA ILE A 46 19.34 15.53 -6.82
C ILE A 46 18.17 15.32 -5.86
N MET A 47 18.06 16.16 -4.83
CA MET A 47 16.99 16.00 -3.85
C MET A 47 15.62 16.39 -4.38
N VAL A 48 15.54 17.43 -5.19
CA VAL A 48 14.32 17.78 -5.90
C VAL A 48 13.89 16.66 -6.84
N ALA A 49 14.81 16.10 -7.64
CA ALA A 49 14.51 14.98 -8.53
C ALA A 49 13.99 13.75 -7.76
N LEU A 50 14.61 13.45 -6.62
CA LEU A 50 14.23 12.32 -5.77
C LEU A 50 12.86 12.54 -5.11
N LEU A 51 12.58 13.75 -4.62
CA LEU A 51 11.25 14.14 -4.12
C LEU A 51 10.17 14.04 -5.19
N ILE A 52 10.45 14.47 -6.42
CA ILE A 52 9.52 14.34 -7.55
C ILE A 52 9.27 12.86 -7.86
N GLY A 53 10.34 12.05 -7.97
CA GLY A 53 10.23 10.62 -8.23
C GLY A 53 9.44 9.88 -7.14
N LEU A 54 9.71 10.21 -5.87
CA LEU A 54 8.96 9.68 -4.73
C LEU A 54 7.49 10.12 -4.79
N GLY A 55 7.23 11.41 -5.02
CA GLY A 55 5.90 11.96 -5.17
C GLY A 55 5.08 11.19 -6.21
N ILE A 56 5.64 11.00 -7.40
CA ILE A 56 5.03 10.22 -8.50
C ILE A 56 4.80 8.77 -8.09
N GLY A 57 5.78 8.13 -7.46
CA GLY A 57 5.64 6.75 -6.99
C GLY A 57 4.49 6.59 -5.98
N LEU A 58 4.35 7.53 -5.06
CA LEU A 58 3.27 7.55 -4.07
C LEU A 58 1.90 7.82 -4.70
N THR A 59 1.78 8.77 -5.63
CA THR A 59 0.52 9.00 -6.35
C THR A 59 0.14 7.80 -7.21
N TYR A 60 1.12 7.17 -7.87
CA TYR A 60 0.89 5.96 -8.66
C TYR A 60 0.37 4.81 -7.80
N GLU A 61 1.01 4.54 -6.66
CA GLU A 61 0.55 3.50 -5.74
C GLU A 61 -0.86 3.81 -5.20
N TRP A 62 -1.17 5.08 -4.89
CA TRP A 62 -2.51 5.48 -4.46
C TRP A 62 -3.57 5.25 -5.55
N LEU A 63 -3.27 5.60 -6.79
CA LEU A 63 -4.17 5.42 -7.94
C LEU A 63 -4.39 3.94 -8.28
N VAL A 64 -3.34 3.12 -8.19
CA VAL A 64 -3.38 1.70 -8.55
C VAL A 64 -3.97 0.84 -7.42
N HIS A 65 -3.54 1.03 -6.16
CA HIS A 65 -4.10 0.29 -5.01
C HIS A 65 -5.49 0.77 -4.58
N GLY A 66 -5.88 2.02 -4.86
CA GLY A 66 -7.20 2.56 -4.51
C GLY A 66 -8.35 1.79 -5.14
N LYS A 67 -8.15 1.23 -6.34
CA LYS A 67 -9.17 0.48 -7.08
C LYS A 67 -9.40 -0.94 -6.54
N HIS A 68 -8.41 -1.54 -5.87
CA HIS A 68 -8.51 -2.92 -5.38
C HIS A 68 -9.28 -3.06 -4.05
N ARG A 69 -9.40 -1.98 -3.25
CA ARG A 69 -10.17 -2.01 -1.99
C ARG A 69 -11.68 -2.17 -2.19
N ARG A 70 -12.20 -1.83 -3.37
CA ARG A 70 -13.63 -2.04 -3.70
C ARG A 70 -13.92 -3.45 -4.24
N ALA A 71 -12.93 -4.12 -4.83
CA ALA A 71 -13.08 -5.47 -5.37
C ALA A 71 -13.12 -6.53 -4.25
N VAL A 72 -12.28 -6.39 -3.22
CA VAL A 72 -12.22 -7.34 -2.10
C VAL A 72 -13.55 -7.41 -1.32
N LYS A 73 -14.26 -6.27 -1.17
CA LYS A 73 -15.58 -6.26 -0.52
C LYS A 73 -16.68 -6.95 -1.34
N ARG A 74 -16.55 -7.00 -2.67
CA ARG A 74 -17.56 -7.66 -3.53
C ARG A 74 -17.38 -9.18 -3.53
N MET A 75 -16.13 -9.66 -3.56
CA MET A 75 -15.84 -11.10 -3.53
C MET A 75 -16.25 -11.74 -2.19
N ASP A 76 -16.09 -11.02 -1.07
CA ASP A 76 -16.48 -11.51 0.26
C ASP A 76 -18.02 -11.63 0.41
N SER A 77 -18.78 -10.76 -0.27
CA SER A 77 -20.25 -10.86 -0.30
C SER A 77 -20.78 -11.99 -1.17
N GLU A 78 -20.06 -12.40 -2.21
CA GLU A 78 -20.41 -13.55 -3.05
C GLU A 78 -20.10 -14.88 -2.34
N LEU A 79 -18.95 -14.98 -1.66
CA LEU A 79 -18.59 -16.14 -0.84
C LEU A 79 -19.56 -16.37 0.33
N ARG A 80 -20.10 -15.29 0.92
CA ARG A 80 -21.16 -15.38 1.94
C ARG A 80 -22.51 -15.84 1.40
N ARG A 81 -22.81 -15.63 0.10
CA ARG A 81 -24.05 -16.11 -0.54
C ARG A 81 -23.94 -17.55 -1.05
N LEU A 82 -22.72 -18.00 -1.34
CA LEU A 82 -22.39 -19.36 -1.77
C LEU A 82 -21.97 -20.29 -0.63
N ARG A 83 -22.10 -19.85 0.63
CA ARG A 83 -22.11 -20.75 1.78
C ARG A 83 -23.56 -20.99 2.14
N PRO A 84 -24.22 -22.04 1.58
CA PRO A 84 -25.46 -22.52 2.14
C PRO A 84 -25.24 -22.73 3.63
N GLU A 85 -26.22 -22.30 4.39
CA GLU A 85 -26.44 -22.60 5.80
C GLU A 85 -26.63 -24.13 5.97
N ASP A 86 -25.65 -24.93 5.57
CA ASP A 86 -25.64 -26.38 5.71
C ASP A 86 -24.52 -26.70 6.68
N THR A 87 -24.89 -26.81 7.95
CA THR A 87 -24.43 -27.82 8.92
C THR A 87 -24.70 -27.26 10.31
N GLY A 88 -25.84 -27.62 10.91
CA GLY A 88 -26.00 -27.44 12.35
C GLY A 88 -27.36 -27.73 12.96
N SER A 89 -28.48 -27.73 12.22
CA SER A 89 -29.80 -27.79 12.86
C SER A 89 -30.63 -29.05 12.63
N ASN A 90 -30.28 -29.94 11.69
CA ASN A 90 -31.14 -31.09 11.36
C ASN A 90 -30.83 -32.41 12.08
N THR A 91 -29.67 -32.57 12.72
CA THR A 91 -29.36 -33.84 13.42
C THR A 91 -30.11 -33.99 14.75
N SER A 92 -30.60 -32.89 15.34
CA SER A 92 -31.38 -32.95 16.60
C SER A 92 -32.86 -33.28 16.37
N SER A 93 -33.41 -32.89 15.23
CA SER A 93 -34.82 -33.16 14.87
C SER A 93 -35.06 -34.63 14.55
N ASP A 94 -34.11 -35.28 13.84
CA ASP A 94 -34.21 -36.70 13.51
C ASP A 94 -34.07 -37.58 14.75
N HIS A 95 -33.20 -37.21 15.70
CA HIS A 95 -33.04 -37.98 16.93
C HIS A 95 -34.27 -37.89 17.85
N LYS A 96 -34.98 -36.76 17.86
CA LYS A 96 -36.25 -36.62 18.60
C LYS A 96 -37.39 -37.43 17.98
N ALA A 97 -37.51 -37.47 16.65
CA ALA A 97 -38.54 -38.24 15.97
C ALA A 97 -38.41 -39.75 16.23
N ILE A 98 -37.18 -40.28 16.22
CA ILE A 98 -36.91 -41.69 16.48
C ILE A 98 -37.18 -42.05 17.96
N SER A 99 -36.92 -41.14 18.89
CA SER A 99 -37.19 -41.36 20.32
C SER A 99 -38.67 -41.36 20.69
N GLN A 100 -39.52 -40.62 19.95
CA GLN A 100 -40.97 -40.61 20.18
C GLN A 100 -41.67 -41.84 19.58
N GLN A 101 -41.18 -42.37 18.45
CA GLN A 101 -41.81 -43.52 17.80
C GLN A 101 -41.59 -44.84 18.57
N ASN A 102 -40.46 -44.98 19.29
CA ASN A 102 -40.15 -46.19 20.06
C ASN A 102 -40.77 -46.21 21.47
N ALA A 103 -41.52 -45.17 21.84
CA ALA A 103 -42.16 -45.02 23.15
C ALA A 103 -43.69 -45.24 23.13
N SER A 104 -44.24 -45.69 21.99
CA SER A 104 -45.64 -46.09 21.80
C SER A 104 -45.70 -47.56 21.40
#